data_AF-A0A9X9A0S9-F1
#
_entry.id   AF-A0A9X9A0S9-F1
#
_cell.length_a   1.000
_cell.length_b   1.000
_cell.length_c   1.000
_cell.angle_alpha   90.00
_cell.angle_beta   90.00
_cell.angle_gamma   90.00
#
_symmetry.space_group_name_H-M   'P 1'
#
loop_
_entity.id
_entity.type
_entity.pdbx_description
1 polymer ?
#
loop_
_entity_poly.entity_id
_entity_poly.type
_entity_poly.pdbx_seq_one_letter_code
_entity_poly.pdbx_strand_id
1 'polypeptide(L)'
;ARVKDLHYDGKYWLKVTGKGDKVRELFISEHLYQCICEMRLRRGFQTVLDKGDESPVFINQRGNTYNSKTLSNQVTDMIKKTNLEFLLYRENPVTAHTFRHAFAIMAVEQGNADLYHLMQTLGHENIQTTQIYLEKHMKRKNNVGSTFADMLV
;
A
#
# COMPACT_ATOMS: atom_id res chain seq x y z
N ALA A 1 -1.09 4.81 -14.00
CA ALA A 1 -1.76 3.52 -14.17
C ALA A 1 -3.09 3.76 -14.86
N ARG A 2 -3.25 3.17 -16.04
CA ARG A 2 -4.45 3.16 -16.88
C ARG A 2 -5.07 1.77 -16.85
N VAL A 3 -6.31 1.63 -17.30
CA VAL A 3 -7.01 0.33 -17.27
C VAL A 3 -6.28 -0.73 -18.08
N LYS A 4 -5.67 -0.37 -19.21
CA LYS A 4 -4.82 -1.29 -19.99
C LYS A 4 -3.67 -1.92 -19.20
N ASP A 5 -3.26 -1.30 -18.09
CA ASP A 5 -2.19 -1.80 -17.23
C ASP A 5 -2.71 -2.87 -16.23
N LEU A 6 -4.04 -2.99 -16.09
CA LEU A 6 -4.73 -3.97 -15.24
C LEU A 6 -5.03 -5.23 -16.05
N HIS A 7 -4.66 -6.40 -15.51
CA HIS A 7 -4.86 -7.68 -16.19
C HIS A 7 -5.22 -8.80 -15.20
N TYR A 8 -5.69 -9.92 -15.75
CA TYR A 8 -6.10 -11.10 -15.00
C TYR A 8 -5.45 -12.37 -15.57
N ASP A 9 -4.77 -13.14 -14.72
CA ASP A 9 -4.08 -14.41 -15.07
C ASP A 9 -4.49 -15.58 -14.16
N GLY A 10 -5.67 -15.47 -13.55
CA GLY A 10 -6.10 -16.26 -12.38
C GLY A 10 -6.11 -15.42 -11.10
N LYS A 11 -5.37 -14.30 -11.09
CA LYS A 11 -5.41 -13.23 -10.10
C LYS A 11 -5.42 -11.87 -10.81
N TYR A 12 -5.87 -10.82 -10.12
CA TYR A 12 -5.78 -9.46 -10.66
C TYR A 12 -4.42 -8.83 -10.37
N TRP A 13 -3.85 -8.19 -11.39
CA TRP A 13 -2.55 -7.55 -11.32
C TRP A 13 -2.56 -6.20 -12.00
N LEU A 14 -1.86 -5.24 -11.40
CA LEU A 14 -1.68 -3.91 -11.96
C LEU A 14 -0.21 -3.65 -12.25
N LYS A 15 0.10 -3.41 -13.51
CA LYS A 15 1.42 -2.96 -13.94
C LYS A 15 1.57 -1.47 -13.64
N VAL A 16 2.65 -1.10 -12.97
CA VAL A 16 2.96 0.30 -12.65
C VAL A 16 4.41 0.61 -12.99
N THR A 17 4.63 1.75 -13.63
CA THR A 17 5.98 2.29 -13.85
C THR A 17 6.32 3.27 -12.72
N GLY A 18 7.34 2.93 -11.95
CA GLY A 18 7.83 3.73 -10.83
C GLY A 18 9.02 4.62 -11.20
N LYS A 19 9.68 5.16 -10.17
CA LYS A 19 10.91 5.96 -10.31
C LYS A 19 12.00 5.16 -11.05
N GLY A 20 12.70 5.83 -11.96
CA GLY A 20 13.77 5.22 -12.76
C GLY A 20 13.26 4.31 -13.87
N ASP A 21 12.00 4.52 -14.33
CA ASP A 21 11.34 3.73 -15.38
C ASP A 21 11.21 2.24 -15.06
N LYS A 22 11.27 1.91 -13.77
CA LYS A 22 11.18 0.53 -13.29
C LYS A 22 9.72 0.10 -13.27
N VAL A 23 9.44 -0.91 -14.07
CA VAL A 23 8.15 -1.59 -14.13
C VAL A 23 7.99 -2.53 -12.93
N ARG A 24 6.80 -2.54 -12.34
CA ARG A 24 6.40 -3.39 -11.21
C ARG A 24 5.02 -3.94 -11.44
N GLU A 25 4.74 -5.11 -10.90
CA GLU A 25 3.41 -5.70 -10.88
C GLU A 25 2.91 -5.74 -9.43
N LEU A 26 1.71 -5.20 -9.24
CA LEU A 26 1.05 -5.14 -7.95
C LEU A 26 -0.13 -6.09 -7.96
N PHE A 27 -0.14 -7.03 -7.00
CA PHE A 27 -1.30 -7.88 -6.79
C PHE A 27 -2.50 -7.04 -6.34
N ILE A 28 -3.66 -7.32 -6.90
CA ILE A 28 -4.95 -6.75 -6.54
C ILE A 28 -5.84 -7.90 -6.06
N SER A 29 -6.33 -7.79 -4.83
CA SER A 29 -7.30 -8.76 -4.32
C SER A 29 -8.62 -8.62 -5.06
N GLU A 30 -9.39 -9.71 -5.13
CA GLU A 30 -10.75 -9.73 -5.68
C GLU A 30 -11.61 -8.59 -5.10
N HIS A 31 -11.58 -8.44 -3.77
CA HIS A 31 -12.31 -7.39 -3.09
C HIS A 31 -11.89 -5.98 -3.51
N LEU A 32 -10.59 -5.73 -3.70
CA LEU A 32 -10.10 -4.44 -4.18
C LEU A 32 -10.51 -4.20 -5.64
N TYR A 33 -10.46 -5.22 -6.49
CA TYR A 33 -10.93 -5.12 -7.86
C TYR A 33 -12.42 -4.75 -7.91
N GLN A 34 -13.26 -5.40 -7.11
CA GLN A 34 -14.69 -5.07 -7.01
C GLN A 34 -14.91 -3.62 -6.55
N CYS A 35 -14.16 -3.14 -5.56
CA CYS A 35 -14.19 -1.73 -5.15
C CYS A 35 -13.83 -0.76 -6.30
N ILE A 36 -12.83 -1.11 -7.11
CA ILE A 36 -12.44 -0.33 -8.29
C ILE A 36 -13.58 -0.32 -9.32
N CYS A 37 -14.17 -1.48 -9.60
CA CYS A 37 -15.30 -1.59 -10.53
C CYS A 37 -16.49 -0.74 -10.06
N GLU A 38 -16.88 -0.83 -8.80
CA GLU A 38 -17.99 -0.06 -8.25
C GLU A 38 -17.72 1.45 -8.34
N MET A 39 -16.50 1.89 -8.00
CA MET A 39 -16.09 3.29 -8.13
C MET A 39 -16.18 3.76 -9.59
N ARG A 40 -15.76 2.95 -10.56
CA ARG A 40 -15.84 3.27 -12.01
C ARG A 40 -17.28 3.35 -12.50
N LEU A 41 -18.15 2.41 -12.11
CA LEU A 41 -19.57 2.42 -12.46
C LEU A 41 -20.27 3.68 -11.94
N ARG A 42 -20.02 4.06 -10.68
CA ARG A 42 -20.55 5.30 -10.08
C ARG A 42 -20.07 6.58 -10.79
N ARG A 43 -19.05 6.48 -11.65
CA ARG A 43 -18.50 7.59 -12.45
C ARG A 43 -18.85 7.47 -13.94
N GLY A 44 -19.65 6.47 -14.33
CA GLY A 44 -20.07 6.26 -15.72
C GLY A 44 -19.02 5.58 -16.61
N PHE A 45 -18.02 4.92 -16.03
CA PHE A 45 -16.97 4.23 -16.77
C PHE A 45 -17.20 2.71 -16.81
N GLN A 46 -16.72 2.08 -17.88
CA GLN A 46 -16.76 0.63 -18.03
C GLN A 46 -15.83 -0.07 -17.04
N THR A 47 -16.16 -1.29 -16.64
CA THR A 47 -15.40 -2.09 -15.67
C THR A 47 -14.68 -3.28 -16.27
N VAL A 48 -14.98 -3.59 -17.53
CA VAL A 48 -14.35 -4.67 -18.28
C VAL A 48 -12.87 -4.36 -18.44
N LEU A 49 -12.03 -5.38 -18.27
CA LEU A 49 -10.60 -5.28 -18.57
C LEU A 49 -10.42 -5.18 -20.08
N ASP A 50 -10.02 -4.00 -20.54
CA ASP A 50 -9.73 -3.74 -21.94
C ASP A 50 -8.31 -3.17 -22.08
N LYS A 51 -7.49 -3.83 -22.90
CA LYS A 51 -6.13 -3.39 -23.22
C LYS A 51 -6.09 -2.10 -24.06
N GLY A 52 -7.20 -1.73 -24.68
CA GLY A 52 -7.40 -0.46 -25.36
C GLY A 52 -7.88 0.69 -24.45
N ASP A 53 -8.29 0.40 -23.21
CA ASP A 53 -8.81 1.43 -22.29
C ASP A 53 -7.66 2.24 -21.66
N GLU A 54 -7.47 3.44 -22.18
CA GLU A 54 -6.49 4.42 -21.70
C GLU A 54 -6.99 5.27 -20.53
N SER A 55 -8.23 5.04 -20.06
CA SER A 55 -8.78 5.77 -18.90
C SER A 55 -7.99 5.44 -17.63
N PRO A 56 -7.93 6.38 -16.66
CA PRO A 56 -7.29 6.13 -15.38
C PRO A 56 -7.93 4.95 -14.64
N VAL A 57 -7.13 4.12 -13.96
CA VAL A 57 -7.68 3.08 -13.07
C VAL A 57 -8.52 3.73 -11.96
N PHE A 58 -7.97 4.79 -11.34
CA PHE A 58 -8.65 5.59 -10.33
C PHE A 58 -9.07 6.93 -10.93
N ILE A 59 -10.37 7.14 -11.03
CA ILE A 59 -10.98 8.27 -11.72
C ILE A 59 -11.55 9.26 -10.70
N ASN A 60 -11.14 10.53 -10.81
CA ASN A 60 -11.71 11.59 -9.98
C ASN A 60 -13.12 11.99 -10.46
N GLN A 61 -13.82 12.84 -9.71
CA GLN A 61 -15.18 13.27 -10.07
C GLN A 61 -15.30 13.97 -11.44
N ARG A 62 -14.18 14.46 -11.99
CA ARG A 62 -14.09 15.13 -13.29
C ARG A 62 -13.66 14.19 -14.43
N GLY A 63 -13.62 12.87 -14.21
CA GLY A 63 -13.18 11.91 -15.23
C GLY A 63 -11.67 11.83 -15.46
N ASN A 64 -10.86 12.51 -14.64
CA ASN A 64 -9.41 12.61 -14.82
C ASN A 64 -8.64 11.83 -13.75
N THR A 65 -7.31 11.71 -13.92
CA THR A 65 -6.43 11.17 -12.88
C THR A 65 -6.49 12.02 -11.60
N TYR A 66 -6.36 11.39 -10.44
CA TYR A 66 -6.16 12.13 -9.20
C TYR A 66 -4.80 12.84 -9.19
N ASN A 67 -4.79 14.08 -8.70
CA ASN A 67 -3.54 14.71 -8.29
C ASN A 67 -3.02 13.99 -7.03
N SER A 68 -1.73 13.62 -7.01
CA SER A 68 -1.15 12.83 -5.92
C SER A 68 -1.25 13.51 -4.56
N LYS A 69 -1.03 14.84 -4.51
CA LYS A 69 -1.15 15.62 -3.26
C LYS A 69 -2.60 15.66 -2.78
N THR A 70 -3.54 15.90 -3.69
CA THR A 70 -4.97 15.93 -3.37
C THR A 70 -5.45 14.58 -2.85
N LEU A 71 -5.06 13.48 -3.50
CA LEU A 71 -5.42 12.13 -3.06
C LEU A 71 -4.84 11.82 -1.68
N SER A 72 -3.57 12.15 -1.45
CA SER A 72 -2.92 11.93 -0.15
C SER A 72 -3.62 12.72 0.97
N ASN A 73 -4.02 13.96 0.70
CA ASN A 73 -4.76 14.78 1.66
C ASN A 73 -6.16 14.19 1.92
N GLN A 74 -6.90 13.80 0.87
CA GLN A 74 -8.21 13.18 1.01
C GLN A 74 -8.17 11.90 1.85
N VAL A 75 -7.19 11.03 1.60
CA VAL A 75 -6.98 9.81 2.41
C VAL A 75 -6.71 10.17 3.86
N THR A 76 -5.83 11.13 4.11
CA THR A 76 -5.50 11.59 5.47
C THR A 76 -6.72 12.16 6.19
N ASP A 77 -7.53 12.97 5.49
CA ASP A 77 -8.75 13.56 6.04
C ASP A 77 -9.84 12.51 6.28
N MET A 78 -9.98 11.52 5.40
CA MET A 78 -10.89 10.39 5.61
C MET A 78 -10.52 9.60 6.86
N ILE A 79 -9.22 9.34 7.09
CA ILE A 79 -8.76 8.64 8.29
C ILE A 79 -9.06 9.48 9.55
N LYS A 80 -8.78 10.78 9.54
CA LYS A 80 -9.10 11.66 10.67
C LYS A 80 -10.58 11.62 11.03
N LYS A 81 -11.46 11.56 10.03
CA LYS A 81 -12.92 11.51 10.23
C LYS A 81 -13.45 10.19 10.80
N THR A 82 -12.63 9.14 10.86
CA THR A 82 -13.04 7.87 11.47
C THR A 82 -13.19 7.96 12.99
N ASN A 83 -12.63 9.00 13.63
CA ASN A 83 -12.63 9.21 15.08
C ASN A 83 -12.15 7.99 15.88
N LEU A 84 -11.27 7.17 15.30
CA LEU A 84 -10.66 6.05 16.00
C LEU A 84 -9.80 6.58 17.17
N GLU A 85 -9.99 6.02 18.36
CA GLU A 85 -9.40 6.49 19.60
C GLU A 85 -7.87 6.61 19.54
N PHE A 86 -7.19 5.66 18.91
CA PHE A 86 -5.72 5.68 18.79
C PHE A 86 -5.19 6.89 17.99
N LEU A 87 -6.03 7.55 17.18
CA LEU A 87 -5.65 8.75 16.44
C LEU A 87 -5.46 9.96 17.37
N LEU A 88 -6.13 9.97 18.53
CA LEU A 88 -6.03 11.06 19.53
C LEU A 88 -4.65 11.13 20.18
N TYR A 89 -3.97 9.99 20.30
CA TYR A 89 -2.69 9.85 21.01
C TYR A 89 -1.48 9.90 20.08
N ARG A 90 -1.68 10.20 18.79
CA ARG A 90 -0.60 10.23 17.79
C ARG A 90 -0.06 11.64 17.59
N GLU A 91 1.26 11.77 17.67
CA GLU A 91 1.97 12.99 17.27
C GLU A 91 1.93 13.23 15.75
N ASN A 92 1.96 12.15 14.96
CA ASN A 92 2.03 12.20 13.51
C ASN A 92 0.77 11.63 12.85
N PRO A 93 0.22 12.30 11.82
CA PRO A 93 -0.97 11.83 11.12
C PRO A 93 -0.72 10.49 10.42
N VAL A 94 -1.77 9.67 10.34
CA VAL A 94 -1.76 8.47 9.49
C VAL A 94 -1.96 8.91 8.05
N THR A 95 -1.03 8.52 7.17
CA THR A 95 -1.04 8.87 5.75
C THR A 95 -0.92 7.61 4.89
N ALA A 96 -1.02 7.76 3.55
CA ALA A 96 -0.75 6.67 2.62
C ALA A 96 0.63 6.01 2.82
N HIS A 97 1.65 6.79 3.20
CA HIS A 97 2.98 6.26 3.50
C HIS A 97 2.97 5.43 4.79
N THR A 98 2.17 5.81 5.79
CA THR A 98 2.00 5.02 7.02
C THR A 98 1.45 3.61 6.71
N PHE A 99 0.45 3.49 5.82
CA PHE A 99 -0.06 2.18 5.39
C PHE A 99 1.01 1.36 4.67
N ARG A 100 1.79 1.99 3.79
CA ARG A 100 2.88 1.32 3.08
C ARG A 100 3.94 0.77 4.05
N HIS A 101 4.28 1.53 5.09
CA HIS A 101 5.19 1.05 6.13
C HIS A 101 4.58 -0.06 6.98
N ALA A 102 3.30 0.06 7.35
CA ALA A 102 2.59 -0.99 8.09
C ALA A 102 2.55 -2.31 7.30
N PHE A 103 2.26 -2.24 6.00
CA PHE A 103 2.31 -3.42 5.12
C PHE A 103 3.69 -4.09 5.14
N ALA A 104 4.77 -3.31 5.06
CA ALA A 104 6.13 -3.83 5.11
C ALA A 104 6.41 -4.58 6.42
N ILE A 105 6.05 -4.00 7.56
CA ILE A 105 6.24 -4.60 8.89
C ILE A 105 5.39 -5.86 9.02
N MET A 106 4.10 -5.80 8.70
CA MET A 106 3.18 -6.94 8.82
C MET A 106 3.64 -8.14 7.98
N ALA A 107 4.09 -7.90 6.75
CA ALA A 107 4.56 -8.96 5.88
C ALA A 107 5.83 -9.66 6.41
N VAL A 108 6.70 -8.92 7.10
CA VAL A 108 7.89 -9.49 7.77
C VAL A 108 7.50 -10.22 9.05
N GLU A 109 6.63 -9.63 9.88
CA GLU A 109 6.22 -10.23 11.16
C GLU A 109 5.38 -11.49 10.99
N GLN A 110 4.60 -11.59 9.90
CA GLN A 110 3.81 -12.78 9.58
C GLN A 110 4.63 -13.89 8.90
N GLY A 111 5.95 -13.70 8.73
CA GLY A 111 6.89 -14.77 8.33
C GLY A 111 6.79 -15.24 6.88
N ASN A 112 5.99 -14.59 6.03
CA ASN A 112 5.63 -15.10 4.70
C ASN A 112 6.38 -14.46 3.52
N ALA A 113 7.34 -13.57 3.77
CA ALA A 113 8.12 -12.97 2.69
C ALA A 113 9.57 -12.75 3.11
N ASP A 114 10.49 -13.36 2.36
CA ASP A 114 11.90 -12.99 2.35
C ASP A 114 12.02 -11.48 2.07
N LEU A 115 12.85 -10.78 2.85
CA LEU A 115 13.01 -9.33 2.85
C LEU A 115 13.26 -8.77 1.44
N TYR A 116 13.90 -9.58 0.59
CA TYR A 116 14.15 -9.32 -0.81
C TYR A 116 12.86 -9.21 -1.66
N HIS A 117 11.90 -10.10 -1.45
CA HIS A 117 10.61 -10.08 -2.15
C HIS A 117 9.74 -8.89 -1.70
N LEU A 118 9.77 -8.56 -0.41
CA LEU A 118 9.11 -7.38 0.12
C LEU A 118 9.66 -6.09 -0.50
N MET A 119 10.98 -6.01 -0.68
CA MET A 119 11.67 -4.89 -1.31
C MET A 119 11.27 -4.69 -2.78
N GLN A 120 11.07 -5.78 -3.53
CA GLN A 120 10.59 -5.73 -4.91
C GLN A 120 9.15 -5.19 -5.00
N THR A 121 8.25 -5.66 -4.12
CA THR A 121 6.85 -5.22 -4.07
C THR A 121 6.72 -3.74 -3.66
N LEU A 122 7.49 -3.30 -2.67
CA LEU A 122 7.47 -1.91 -2.22
C LEU A 122 8.18 -1.02 -3.23
N GLY A 123 9.38 -1.38 -3.65
CA GLY A 123 10.13 -0.64 -4.63
C GLY A 123 11.08 0.41 -4.11
N HIS A 124 11.75 0.06 -3.02
CA HIS A 124 12.85 0.85 -2.49
C HIS A 124 14.11 0.58 -3.32
N GLU A 125 14.78 1.65 -3.77
CA GLU A 125 16.08 1.56 -4.45
C GLU A 125 17.23 1.29 -3.46
N ASN A 126 17.02 1.51 -2.16
CA ASN A 126 18.03 1.34 -1.12
C ASN A 126 17.57 0.36 -0.03
N ILE A 127 18.35 -0.71 0.17
CA ILE A 127 18.24 -1.72 1.24
C ILE A 127 18.22 -1.07 2.62
N GLN A 128 18.98 0.01 2.83
CA GLN A 128 19.13 0.69 4.11
C GLN A 128 17.80 1.25 4.64
N THR A 129 16.89 1.72 3.77
CA THR A 129 15.62 2.33 4.23
C THR A 129 14.67 1.29 4.81
N THR A 130 14.69 0.06 4.29
CA THR A 130 13.92 -1.06 4.83
C THR A 130 14.59 -1.64 6.07
N GLN A 131 15.93 -1.73 6.09
CA GLN A 131 16.71 -2.23 7.22
C GLN A 131 16.63 -1.33 8.46
N ILE A 132 16.78 -0.01 8.32
CA ILE A 132 16.62 0.95 9.43
C ILE A 132 15.21 0.87 10.04
N TYR A 133 14.19 0.66 9.21
CA TYR A 133 12.80 0.56 9.67
C TYR A 133 12.55 -0.73 10.45
N LEU A 134 13.09 -1.84 9.96
CA LEU A 134 13.04 -3.13 10.66
C LEU A 134 13.85 -3.11 11.95
N GLU A 135 15.07 -2.57 11.95
CA GLU A 135 15.89 -2.43 13.15
C GLU A 135 15.19 -1.62 14.25
N LYS A 136 14.47 -0.54 13.88
CA LYS A 136 13.73 0.27 14.85
C LYS A 136 12.53 -0.46 15.45
N HIS A 137 11.86 -1.33 14.70
CA HIS A 137 10.71 -2.11 15.18
C HIS A 137 11.15 -3.39 15.94
N MET A 138 12.18 -4.09 15.43
CA MET A 138 12.74 -5.30 16.02
C MET A 138 13.57 -5.02 17.28
N LYS A 139 14.14 -3.81 17.46
CA LYS A 139 14.82 -3.43 18.72
C LYS A 139 13.97 -3.60 19.97
N ARG A 140 12.64 -3.55 19.83
CA ARG A 140 11.70 -3.70 20.96
C ARG A 140 11.38 -5.18 21.24
N LYS A 141 11.37 -6.05 20.22
CA LYS A 141 11.16 -7.51 20.33
C LYS A 141 12.43 -8.29 20.69
N ASN A 142 13.59 -7.84 20.22
CA ASN A 142 14.91 -8.42 20.54
C ASN A 142 15.61 -7.69 21.69
N ASN A 143 14.84 -7.00 22.56
CA ASN A 143 15.42 -6.39 23.74
C ASN A 143 15.81 -7.52 24.71
N VAL A 144 17.10 -7.70 24.95
CA VAL A 144 17.63 -8.78 25.81
C VAL A 144 17.01 -8.78 27.21
N GLY A 145 16.47 -7.63 27.66
CA GLY A 145 15.72 -7.51 28.90
C GLY A 145 14.42 -8.34 28.95
N SER A 146 13.74 -8.59 27.82
CA SER A 146 12.56 -9.48 27.82
C SER A 146 12.98 -10.95 27.94
N THR A 147 14.09 -11.32 27.33
CA THR A 147 14.66 -12.68 27.44
C THR A 147 15.15 -12.98 28.87
N PHE A 148 15.64 -11.98 29.60
CA PHE A 148 16.02 -12.11 31.01
C PHE A 148 14.80 -12.19 31.95
N ALA A 149 13.70 -11.50 31.63
CA ALA A 149 12.47 -11.54 32.42
C ALA A 149 11.80 -12.92 32.36
N ASP A 150 11.81 -13.59 31.20
CA ASP A 150 11.27 -14.94 31.02
C ASP A 150 12.14 -16.04 31.69
N MET A 151 13.39 -15.72 32.06
CA MET A 151 14.31 -16.62 32.78
C MET A 151 14.22 -16.52 34.31
N LEU A 152 13.49 -15.51 34.82
CA LEU A 152 13.31 -15.25 36.26
C LEU A 152 11.96 -15.76 36.80
N VAL A 153 11.23 -16.54 35.99
CA VAL A 153 10.03 -17.31 36.37
C VAL A 153 10.36 -18.80 36.25
#